data_AF-A0A6C0F395-F1
#
_entry.id   AF-A0A6C0F395-F1
#
_cell.length_a   1.000
_cell.length_b   1.000
_cell.length_c   1.000
_cell.angle_alpha   90.00
_cell.angle_beta   90.00
_cell.angle_gamma   90.00
#
_symmetry.space_group_name_H-M   'P 1'
#
loop_
_entity.id
_entity.type
_entity.pdbx_description
1 polymer ?
#
loop_
_entity_poly.entity_id
_entity_poly.type
_entity_poly.pdbx_seq_one_letter_code
_entity_poly.pdbx_strand_id
1 'polypeptide(L)'
;MGRPMVFCLDHTNGFFATFFIMCNAYIASKKMGSPFYITHSHWSYAYDQGWHDYFVTLRPPPLLPRLYNPIKVGCDLARFYKPDFPLAEYITCIRELFVLKPDLRRRVDALVATMPPDYIAVFVRRGDKLNEEAHYISFADIVRLIPHSNTSTFFIQTDDYGVVEEAARTLPLARIVCTVPSTKRGSFHGTRRSPRQIREETEEMLVGLSVCLRSSSCWSDATSNVGRFLKLANPGVHIYPEDFTVNPSYVMCPAWAIKDPNV
;
A
#
# COMPACT_ATOMS: atom_id res chain seq x y z
N MET A 1 1.16 -15.83 29.49
CA MET A 1 0.54 -15.16 28.33
C MET A 1 0.85 -13.68 28.44
N GLY A 2 1.39 -13.05 27.40
CA GLY A 2 1.76 -11.63 27.45
C GLY A 2 0.53 -10.72 27.60
N ARG A 3 0.70 -9.51 28.13
CA ARG A 3 -0.39 -8.52 28.20
C ARG A 3 -0.86 -8.19 26.79
N PRO A 4 -2.17 -8.13 26.52
CA PRO A 4 -2.63 -7.86 25.17
C PRO A 4 -2.25 -6.44 24.71
N MET A 5 -1.92 -6.34 23.44
CA MET A 5 -1.49 -5.12 22.77
C MET A 5 -2.62 -4.58 21.90
N VAL A 6 -2.86 -3.28 21.96
CA VAL A 6 -3.89 -2.61 21.17
C VAL A 6 -3.25 -1.52 20.33
N PHE A 7 -3.31 -1.66 19.01
CA PHE A 7 -2.82 -0.66 18.07
C PHE A 7 -3.96 0.27 17.64
N CYS A 8 -3.79 1.58 17.82
CA CYS A 8 -4.77 2.55 17.39
C CYS A 8 -4.46 3.00 15.95
N LEU A 9 -5.39 2.84 15.01
CA LEU A 9 -5.22 3.26 13.61
C LEU A 9 -5.36 4.78 13.40
N ASP A 10 -5.74 5.52 14.45
CA ASP A 10 -6.06 6.94 14.43
C ASP A 10 -4.78 7.79 14.29
N HIS A 11 -4.19 7.83 13.09
CA HIS A 11 -3.01 8.62 12.75
C HIS A 11 -3.26 9.56 11.59
N THR A 12 -2.50 10.66 11.58
CA THR A 12 -2.51 11.66 10.49
C THR A 12 -1.68 11.24 9.28
N ASN A 13 -1.02 10.08 9.33
CA ASN A 13 -0.18 9.58 8.24
C ASN A 13 -1.01 8.90 7.14
N GLY A 14 -0.42 8.80 5.95
CA GLY A 14 -1.04 8.05 4.84
C GLY A 14 -1.27 6.57 5.16
N PHE A 15 -2.22 5.95 4.45
CA PHE A 15 -2.69 4.57 4.68
C PHE A 15 -1.55 3.57 4.89
N PHE A 16 -0.62 3.47 3.94
CA PHE A 16 0.46 2.48 4.00
C PHE A 16 1.57 2.83 5.00
N ALA A 17 1.72 4.11 5.36
CA ALA A 17 2.59 4.47 6.49
C ALA A 17 2.02 3.92 7.80
N THR A 18 0.72 4.16 8.05
CA THR A 18 0.00 3.60 9.19
C THR A 18 0.00 2.07 9.17
N PHE A 19 -0.17 1.45 8.00
CA PHE A 19 -0.11 0.00 7.84
C PHE A 19 1.26 -0.58 8.24
N PHE A 20 2.38 0.00 7.80
CA PHE A 20 3.70 -0.50 8.19
C PHE A 20 4.01 -0.31 9.67
N ILE A 21 3.57 0.80 10.26
CA ILE A 21 3.64 1.03 11.71
C ILE A 21 2.85 -0.07 12.45
N MET A 22 1.66 -0.40 11.97
CA MET A 22 0.85 -1.50 12.51
C MET A 22 1.55 -2.85 12.34
N CYS A 23 2.18 -3.12 11.19
CA CYS A 23 2.96 -4.34 10.97
C CYS A 23 4.07 -4.49 12.01
N ASN A 24 4.78 -3.40 12.32
CA ASN A 24 5.84 -3.40 13.34
C ASN A 24 5.29 -3.81 14.72
N ALA A 25 4.19 -3.20 15.13
CA ALA A 25 3.51 -3.50 16.38
C ALA A 25 2.99 -4.95 16.42
N TYR A 26 2.45 -5.44 15.31
CA TYR A 26 1.97 -6.80 15.15
C TYR A 26 3.11 -7.83 15.29
N ILE A 27 4.24 -7.61 14.62
CA ILE A 27 5.43 -8.48 14.73
C ILE A 27 5.94 -8.52 16.18
N ALA A 28 6.06 -7.36 16.83
CA ALA A 28 6.48 -7.27 18.23
C ALA A 28 5.54 -8.08 19.15
N SER A 29 4.23 -7.99 18.94
CA SER A 29 3.25 -8.74 19.72
C SER A 29 3.40 -10.25 19.58
N LYS A 30 3.66 -10.75 18.36
CA LYS A 30 3.88 -12.18 18.10
C LYS A 30 5.12 -12.67 18.83
N LYS A 31 6.23 -11.92 18.78
CA LYS A 31 7.47 -12.29 19.48
C LYS A 31 7.32 -12.35 21.00
N MET A 32 6.45 -11.51 21.57
CA MET A 32 6.14 -11.53 23.00
C MET A 32 5.09 -12.57 23.40
N GLY A 33 4.46 -13.26 22.45
CA GLY A 33 3.32 -14.13 22.73
C GLY A 33 2.12 -13.37 23.32
N SER A 34 1.94 -12.11 22.91
CA SER A 34 0.85 -11.23 23.33
C SER A 34 -0.26 -11.21 22.28
N PRO A 35 -1.54 -11.29 22.67
CA PRO A 35 -2.63 -11.07 21.74
C PRO A 35 -2.59 -9.64 21.17
N PHE A 36 -2.93 -9.49 19.89
CA PHE A 36 -2.92 -8.20 19.19
C PHE A 36 -4.33 -7.82 18.73
N TYR A 37 -4.70 -6.58 19.03
CA TYR A 37 -5.99 -5.99 18.66
C TYR A 37 -5.78 -4.62 18.02
N ILE A 38 -6.82 -4.13 17.36
CA ILE A 38 -6.84 -2.80 16.76
C ILE A 38 -8.02 -1.95 17.25
N THR A 39 -7.84 -0.64 17.29
CA THR A 39 -8.93 0.34 17.40
C THR A 39 -8.89 1.27 16.20
N HIS A 40 -10.05 1.65 15.68
CA HIS A 40 -10.20 2.43 14.44
C HIS A 40 -11.32 3.47 14.57
N SER A 41 -11.55 3.98 15.78
CA SER A 41 -12.62 4.94 16.10
C SER A 41 -12.51 6.26 15.35
N HIS A 42 -11.29 6.67 15.00
CA HIS A 42 -11.00 7.92 14.30
C HIS A 42 -10.03 7.70 13.14
N TRP A 43 -10.03 6.49 12.57
CA TRP A 43 -9.16 6.19 11.44
C TRP A 43 -9.63 6.98 10.21
N SER A 44 -8.73 7.74 9.61
CA SER A 44 -9.04 8.65 8.50
C SER A 44 -9.56 7.97 7.23
N TYR A 45 -9.44 6.64 7.15
CA TYR A 45 -9.92 5.80 6.06
C TYR A 45 -11.17 4.99 6.43
N ALA A 46 -11.66 5.09 7.66
CA ALA A 46 -12.86 4.39 8.09
C ALA A 46 -14.12 4.93 7.40
N TYR A 47 -15.08 4.04 7.13
CA TYR A 47 -16.42 4.39 6.67
C TYR A 47 -17.47 4.03 7.72
N ASP A 48 -17.60 2.74 8.06
CA ASP A 48 -18.60 2.22 9.00
C ASP A 48 -17.90 1.35 10.05
N GLN A 49 -17.23 0.29 9.61
CA GLN A 49 -16.58 -0.71 10.46
C GLN A 49 -15.05 -0.53 10.54
N GLY A 50 -14.52 0.59 10.05
CA GLY A 50 -13.10 0.92 10.09
C GLY A 50 -12.25 -0.08 9.31
N TRP A 51 -11.30 -0.74 9.98
CA TRP A 51 -10.46 -1.76 9.33
C TRP A 51 -11.29 -2.83 8.62
N HIS A 52 -12.38 -3.23 9.26
CA HIS A 52 -13.29 -4.25 8.74
C HIS A 52 -14.20 -3.74 7.63
N ASP A 53 -14.13 -2.47 7.22
CA ASP A 53 -14.73 -2.03 5.95
C ASP A 53 -14.05 -2.70 4.75
N TYR A 54 -12.76 -3.04 4.86
CA TYR A 54 -11.94 -3.48 3.73
C TYR A 54 -11.28 -4.86 3.94
N PHE A 55 -11.01 -5.26 5.18
CA PHE A 55 -10.24 -6.47 5.49
C PHE A 55 -11.01 -7.44 6.40
N VAL A 56 -10.64 -8.73 6.33
CA VAL A 56 -11.21 -9.79 7.20
C VAL A 56 -10.32 -10.15 8.39
N THR A 57 -9.19 -9.47 8.51
CA THR A 57 -8.13 -9.74 9.50
C THR A 57 -8.29 -8.88 10.73
N LEU A 58 -7.53 -9.23 11.78
CA LEU A 58 -7.49 -8.51 13.05
C LEU A 58 -8.86 -8.44 13.74
N ARG A 59 -8.85 -8.09 15.03
CA ARG A 59 -10.07 -8.02 15.84
C ARG A 59 -10.04 -6.77 16.71
N PRO A 60 -11.21 -6.17 16.99
CA PRO A 60 -11.30 -5.16 18.02
C PRO A 60 -10.99 -5.78 19.40
N PRO A 61 -10.49 -4.98 20.37
CA PRO A 61 -10.24 -5.47 21.71
C PRO A 61 -11.56 -5.87 22.40
N PRO A 62 -11.55 -6.90 23.27
CA PRO A 62 -12.69 -7.18 24.14
C PRO A 62 -13.01 -5.99 25.06
N LEU A 63 -14.27 -5.88 25.52
CA LEU A 63 -14.90 -4.73 26.23
C LEU A 63 -14.28 -4.31 27.59
N LEU A 64 -13.03 -4.67 27.92
CA LEU A 64 -12.34 -4.29 29.16
C LEU A 64 -11.06 -3.47 28.88
N PRO A 65 -11.18 -2.16 28.54
CA PRO A 65 -10.05 -1.31 28.14
C PRO A 65 -8.91 -1.21 29.16
N ARG A 66 -9.22 -1.37 30.46
CA ARG A 66 -8.28 -1.15 31.57
C ARG A 66 -7.17 -2.21 31.67
N LEU A 67 -7.24 -3.30 30.91
CA LEU A 67 -6.27 -4.41 30.96
C LEU A 67 -5.26 -4.40 29.79
N TYR A 68 -5.34 -3.42 28.89
CA TYR A 68 -4.50 -3.37 27.70
C TYR A 68 -3.30 -2.46 27.87
N ASN A 69 -2.21 -2.81 27.18
CA ASN A 69 -1.14 -1.88 26.90
C ASN A 69 -1.50 -1.16 25.59
N PRO A 70 -2.03 0.08 25.63
CA PRO A 70 -2.27 0.83 24.40
C PRO A 70 -0.94 1.14 23.74
N ILE A 71 -0.85 0.93 22.43
CA ILE A 71 0.28 1.40 21.63
C ILE A 71 -0.09 2.80 21.16
N LYS A 72 0.38 3.83 21.87
CA LYS A 72 0.27 5.22 21.45
C LYS A 72 1.36 5.53 20.44
N VAL A 73 0.97 5.67 19.19
CA VAL A 73 1.85 6.13 18.12
C VAL A 73 2.35 7.54 18.46
N GLY A 74 3.68 7.68 18.44
CA GLY A 74 4.43 8.77 19.05
C GLY A 74 5.30 8.26 20.20
N CYS A 75 4.74 8.20 21.42
CA CYS A 75 5.48 7.87 22.64
C CYS A 75 5.94 6.40 22.69
N ASP A 76 5.06 5.47 22.30
CA ASP A 76 5.38 4.04 22.30
C ASP A 76 6.13 3.64 21.04
N LEU A 77 5.89 4.35 19.94
CA LEU A 77 6.72 4.18 18.76
C LEU A 77 8.18 4.49 19.05
N ALA A 78 8.54 5.53 19.81
CA ALA A 78 9.95 5.75 20.18
C ALA A 78 10.60 4.57 20.95
N ARG A 79 9.80 3.78 21.69
CA ARG A 79 10.23 2.54 22.36
C ARG A 79 10.18 1.29 21.46
N PHE A 80 9.33 1.28 20.43
CA PHE A 80 9.16 0.17 19.47
C PHE A 80 9.80 0.43 18.08
N TYR A 81 10.35 1.62 17.83
CA TYR A 81 11.14 2.03 16.65
C TYR A 81 12.46 1.25 16.59
N LYS A 82 12.81 0.59 17.69
CA LYS A 82 13.78 -0.50 17.76
C LYS A 82 13.11 -1.63 18.55
N PRO A 83 12.55 -2.63 17.88
CA PRO A 83 13.26 -3.29 16.80
C PRO A 83 12.65 -2.92 15.46
N ASP A 84 13.48 -2.35 14.60
CA ASP A 84 13.41 -2.73 13.21
C ASP A 84 13.44 -4.27 13.16
N PHE A 85 12.54 -4.87 12.39
CA PHE A 85 12.55 -6.31 12.14
C PHE A 85 13.18 -6.59 10.78
N PRO A 86 13.72 -7.81 10.55
CA PRO A 86 14.06 -8.25 9.21
C PRO A 86 12.88 -8.05 8.24
N LEU A 87 13.14 -7.55 7.04
CA LEU A 87 12.12 -7.36 5.99
C LEU A 87 11.31 -8.65 5.72
N ALA A 88 11.90 -9.83 5.91
CA ALA A 88 11.21 -11.12 5.89
C ALA A 88 9.97 -11.18 6.80
N GLU A 89 10.04 -10.57 7.98
CA GLU A 89 8.93 -10.53 8.95
C GLU A 89 7.83 -9.59 8.46
N TYR A 90 8.17 -8.46 7.84
CA TYR A 90 7.19 -7.59 7.21
C TYR A 90 6.52 -8.25 6.00
N ILE A 91 7.26 -8.98 5.17
CA ILE A 91 6.70 -9.75 4.04
C ILE A 91 5.67 -10.76 4.56
N THR A 92 6.00 -11.48 5.64
CA THR A 92 5.08 -12.43 6.28
C THR A 92 3.86 -11.72 6.86
N CYS A 93 4.07 -10.62 7.58
CA CYS A 93 3.03 -9.80 8.18
C CYS A 93 2.06 -9.23 7.13
N ILE A 94 2.57 -8.73 6.00
CA ILE A 94 1.75 -8.24 4.88
C ILE A 94 0.79 -9.34 4.40
N ARG A 95 1.28 -10.57 4.21
CA ARG A 95 0.45 -11.71 3.77
C ARG A 95 -0.64 -12.06 4.78
N GLU A 96 -0.33 -11.97 6.08
CA GLU A 96 -1.28 -12.30 7.15
C GLU A 96 -2.33 -11.20 7.35
N LEU A 97 -1.98 -9.92 7.16
CA LEU A 97 -2.85 -8.79 7.47
C LEU A 97 -3.60 -8.25 6.25
N PHE A 98 -2.99 -8.23 5.06
CA PHE A 98 -3.58 -7.68 3.84
C PHE A 98 -4.51 -8.70 3.15
N VAL A 99 -5.56 -9.11 3.84
CA VAL A 99 -6.57 -10.03 3.30
C VAL A 99 -7.88 -9.26 3.09
N LEU A 100 -8.12 -8.90 1.83
CA LEU A 100 -9.31 -8.14 1.42
C LEU A 100 -10.60 -8.92 1.69
N LYS A 101 -11.68 -8.17 1.92
CA LYS A 101 -13.04 -8.71 1.96
C LYS A 101 -13.43 -9.37 0.62
N PRO A 102 -14.33 -10.38 0.65
CA PRO A 102 -14.72 -11.12 -0.55
C PRO A 102 -15.28 -10.27 -1.70
N ASP A 103 -15.98 -9.17 -1.40
CA ASP A 103 -16.52 -8.26 -2.41
C ASP A 103 -15.42 -7.46 -3.12
N LEU A 104 -14.43 -6.95 -2.39
CA LEU A 104 -13.25 -6.31 -3.00
C LEU A 104 -12.44 -7.30 -3.82
N ARG A 105 -12.27 -8.53 -3.33
CA ARG A 105 -11.61 -9.60 -4.09
C ARG A 105 -12.35 -9.93 -5.39
N ARG A 106 -13.69 -10.01 -5.38
CA ARG A 106 -14.49 -10.18 -6.60
C ARG A 106 -14.29 -9.05 -7.59
N ARG A 107 -14.14 -7.81 -7.13
CA ARG A 107 -13.83 -6.65 -8.01
C ARG A 107 -12.45 -6.78 -8.64
N VAL A 108 -11.45 -7.22 -7.88
CA VAL A 108 -10.11 -7.53 -8.42
C VAL A 108 -10.20 -8.62 -9.48
N ASP A 109 -10.85 -9.75 -9.18
CA ASP A 109 -10.96 -10.88 -10.12
C ASP A 109 -11.75 -10.49 -11.39
N ALA A 110 -12.83 -9.72 -11.25
CA ALA A 110 -13.60 -9.20 -12.38
C ALA A 110 -12.76 -8.27 -13.27
N LEU A 111 -11.94 -7.39 -12.69
CA LEU A 111 -11.10 -6.48 -13.47
C LEU A 111 -9.97 -7.24 -14.18
N VAL A 112 -9.30 -8.16 -13.49
CA VAL A 112 -8.25 -9.02 -14.07
C VAL A 112 -8.79 -9.83 -15.24
N ALA A 113 -10.03 -10.35 -15.15
CA ALA A 113 -10.66 -11.10 -16.24
C ALA A 113 -10.90 -10.27 -17.52
N THR A 114 -10.83 -8.93 -17.45
CA THR A 114 -10.95 -8.06 -18.64
C THR A 114 -9.64 -7.90 -19.42
N MET A 115 -8.52 -8.37 -18.86
CA MET A 115 -7.16 -8.17 -19.38
C MET A 115 -6.53 -9.51 -19.79
N PRO A 116 -5.57 -9.52 -20.73
CA PRO A 116 -4.85 -10.74 -21.05
C PRO A 116 -3.96 -11.17 -19.88
N PRO A 117 -3.59 -12.46 -19.73
CA PRO A 117 -2.82 -12.95 -18.59
C PRO A 117 -1.44 -12.31 -18.39
N ASP A 118 -0.86 -11.76 -19.46
CA ASP A 118 0.47 -11.14 -19.52
C ASP A 118 0.42 -9.60 -19.49
N TYR A 119 -0.68 -9.02 -19.02
CA TYR A 119 -0.77 -7.56 -18.83
C TYR A 119 0.33 -7.03 -17.91
N ILE A 120 0.80 -5.83 -18.20
CA ILE A 120 1.85 -5.15 -17.45
C ILE A 120 1.18 -4.19 -16.47
N ALA A 121 1.46 -4.32 -15.17
CA ALA A 121 0.98 -3.38 -14.17
C ALA A 121 2.05 -2.31 -13.88
N VAL A 122 1.64 -1.05 -13.80
CA VAL A 122 2.52 0.07 -13.43
C VAL A 122 1.82 0.91 -12.37
N PHE A 123 2.41 0.99 -11.19
CA PHE A 123 2.02 1.96 -10.18
C PHE A 123 2.86 3.22 -10.34
N VAL A 124 2.22 4.38 -10.44
CA VAL A 124 2.89 5.69 -10.52
C VAL A 124 2.35 6.61 -9.43
N ARG A 125 3.18 6.93 -8.44
CA ARG A 125 2.87 7.98 -7.47
C ARG A 125 3.10 9.37 -8.07
N ARG A 126 2.08 10.22 -8.00
CA ARG A 126 2.11 11.65 -8.33
C ARG A 126 1.50 12.42 -7.16
N GLY A 127 0.67 13.43 -7.47
CA GLY A 127 -0.07 14.22 -6.53
C GLY A 127 0.80 15.15 -5.69
N ASP A 128 0.40 15.27 -4.43
CA ASP A 128 0.97 16.12 -3.39
C ASP A 128 2.48 15.91 -3.17
N LYS A 129 2.98 14.69 -3.44
CA LYS A 129 4.37 14.32 -3.16
C LYS A 129 5.41 14.85 -4.15
N LEU A 130 4.99 15.38 -5.31
CA LEU A 130 5.92 15.98 -6.28
C LEU A 130 6.59 17.25 -5.76
N ASN A 131 5.99 17.92 -4.76
CA ASN A 131 6.51 19.17 -4.23
C ASN A 131 7.55 18.99 -3.11
N GLU A 132 7.62 17.80 -2.48
CA GLU A 132 8.35 17.64 -1.21
C GLU A 132 9.18 16.35 -1.08
N GLU A 133 8.76 15.22 -1.68
CA GLU A 133 9.34 13.90 -1.33
C GLU A 133 9.69 12.98 -2.51
N ALA A 134 9.19 13.26 -3.72
CA ALA A 134 9.40 12.39 -4.89
C ALA A 134 9.85 13.17 -6.12
N HIS A 135 10.86 12.64 -6.82
CA HIS A 135 11.25 13.15 -8.12
C HIS A 135 10.19 12.81 -9.17
N TYR A 136 9.81 13.81 -9.97
CA TYR A 136 8.98 13.58 -11.14
C TYR A 136 9.75 12.72 -12.15
N ILE A 137 9.21 11.55 -12.47
CA ILE A 137 9.69 10.67 -13.55
C ILE A 137 8.57 10.52 -14.57
N SER A 138 8.75 10.96 -15.82
CA SER A 138 7.70 10.86 -16.83
C SER A 138 7.29 9.40 -17.08
N PHE A 139 6.04 9.15 -17.48
CA PHE A 139 5.62 7.82 -17.89
C PHE A 139 6.43 7.32 -19.09
N ALA A 140 6.85 8.23 -19.98
CA ALA A 140 7.76 7.90 -21.09
C ALA A 140 9.11 7.38 -20.61
N ASP A 141 9.65 7.90 -19.49
CA ASP A 141 10.89 7.37 -18.91
C ASP A 141 10.68 6.04 -18.22
N ILE A 142 9.54 5.84 -17.55
CA ILE A 142 9.19 4.56 -16.93
C ILE A 142 9.07 3.47 -18.00
N VAL A 143 8.31 3.71 -19.07
CA VAL A 143 8.03 2.68 -20.08
C VAL A 143 9.28 2.26 -20.87
N ARG A 144 10.30 3.11 -20.97
CA ARG A 144 11.60 2.76 -21.57
C ARG A 144 12.33 1.64 -20.82
N LEU A 145 12.03 1.46 -19.54
CA LEU A 145 12.61 0.41 -18.69
C LEU A 145 11.83 -0.91 -18.79
N ILE A 146 10.60 -0.86 -19.30
CA ILE A 146 9.67 -1.98 -19.27
C ILE A 146 9.75 -2.73 -20.61
N PRO A 147 10.07 -4.03 -20.62
CA PRO A 147 9.91 -4.85 -21.82
C PRO A 147 8.44 -4.94 -22.23
N HIS A 148 8.09 -4.43 -23.41
CA HIS A 148 6.71 -4.42 -23.92
C HIS A 148 6.66 -4.46 -25.45
N SER A 149 5.48 -4.80 -25.98
CA SER A 149 5.14 -4.59 -27.38
C SER A 149 4.23 -3.37 -27.52
N ASN A 150 4.13 -2.79 -28.71
CA ASN A 150 3.26 -1.64 -28.95
C ASN A 150 1.77 -1.94 -28.69
N THR A 151 1.36 -3.22 -28.71
CA THR A 151 -0.01 -3.67 -28.49
C THR A 151 -0.23 -4.30 -27.10
N SER A 152 0.77 -4.20 -26.21
CA SER A 152 0.66 -4.72 -24.85
C SER A 152 -0.50 -4.05 -24.09
N THR A 153 -1.10 -4.78 -23.14
CA THR A 153 -2.09 -4.19 -22.22
C THR A 153 -1.39 -3.70 -20.97
N PHE A 154 -1.59 -2.44 -20.62
CA PHE A 154 -1.07 -1.81 -19.41
C PHE A 154 -2.22 -1.56 -18.42
N PHE A 155 -2.05 -2.02 -17.19
CA PHE A 155 -2.85 -1.60 -16.05
C PHE A 155 -2.10 -0.50 -15.29
N ILE A 156 -2.69 0.69 -15.19
CA ILE A 156 -2.07 1.85 -14.54
C ILE A 156 -2.81 2.12 -13.24
N GLN A 157 -2.06 2.06 -12.13
CA GLN A 157 -2.52 2.50 -10.82
C GLN A 157 -1.81 3.80 -10.45
N THR A 158 -2.58 4.81 -10.04
CA THR A 158 -2.02 6.12 -9.69
C THR A 158 -2.98 6.90 -8.79
N ASP A 159 -2.49 7.95 -8.16
CA ASP A 159 -3.30 8.93 -7.47
C ASP A 159 -3.64 10.16 -8.34
N ASP A 160 -3.17 10.20 -9.59
CA ASP A 160 -3.42 11.27 -10.55
C ASP A 160 -3.73 10.72 -11.94
N TYR A 161 -4.96 10.93 -12.43
CA TYR A 161 -5.39 10.45 -13.74
C TYR A 161 -4.60 11.09 -14.90
N GLY A 162 -3.90 12.21 -14.68
CA GLY A 162 -2.98 12.77 -15.66
C GLY A 162 -1.91 11.78 -16.13
N VAL A 163 -1.53 10.79 -15.31
CA VAL A 163 -0.62 9.69 -15.72
C VAL A 163 -1.29 8.77 -16.73
N VAL A 164 -2.58 8.49 -16.59
CA VAL A 164 -3.33 7.65 -17.54
C VAL A 164 -3.40 8.34 -18.90
N GLU A 165 -3.64 9.65 -18.90
CA GLU A 165 -3.62 10.48 -20.11
C GLU A 165 -2.22 10.53 -20.74
N GLU A 166 -1.16 10.65 -19.92
CA GLU A 166 0.23 10.59 -20.36
C GLU A 166 0.53 9.26 -21.03
N ALA A 167 0.17 8.13 -20.40
CA ALA A 167 0.38 6.80 -20.93
C ALA A 167 -0.35 6.55 -22.25
N ALA A 168 -1.60 7.01 -22.38
CA ALA A 168 -2.36 6.89 -23.62
C ALA A 168 -1.70 7.67 -24.78
N ARG A 169 -1.05 8.79 -24.50
CA ARG A 169 -0.25 9.54 -25.49
C ARG A 169 1.07 8.86 -25.81
N THR A 170 1.76 8.32 -24.81
CA THR A 170 3.06 7.64 -24.97
C THR A 170 2.92 6.31 -25.71
N LEU A 171 1.82 5.59 -25.51
CA LEU A 171 1.58 4.25 -26.04
C LEU A 171 0.25 4.19 -26.81
N PRO A 172 0.13 4.85 -27.98
CA PRO A 172 -1.16 5.02 -28.67
C PRO A 172 -1.79 3.72 -29.20
N LEU A 173 -1.00 2.65 -29.34
CA LEU A 173 -1.46 1.33 -29.80
C LEU A 173 -1.71 0.36 -28.63
N ALA A 174 -1.30 0.72 -27.41
CA ALA A 174 -1.48 -0.12 -26.24
C ALA A 174 -2.90 0.00 -25.70
N ARG A 175 -3.39 -1.06 -25.08
CA ARG A 175 -4.64 -1.00 -24.31
C ARG A 175 -4.33 -0.52 -22.90
N ILE A 176 -4.88 0.62 -22.50
CA ILE A 176 -4.72 1.18 -21.16
C ILE A 176 -5.96 0.88 -20.31
N VAL A 177 -5.75 0.30 -19.12
CA VAL A 177 -6.78 0.00 -18.12
C VAL A 177 -6.38 0.65 -16.79
N CYS A 178 -7.32 1.19 -16.03
CA CYS A 178 -7.05 1.76 -14.70
C CYS A 178 -8.32 1.68 -13.82
N THR A 179 -8.16 1.81 -12.50
CA THR A 179 -9.28 2.01 -11.55
C THR A 179 -9.52 3.48 -11.21
N VAL A 180 -8.59 4.35 -11.60
CA VAL A 180 -8.57 5.75 -11.22
C VAL A 180 -9.62 6.53 -12.01
N PRO A 181 -10.53 7.29 -11.36
CA PRO A 181 -11.54 8.07 -12.08
C PRO A 181 -10.90 9.23 -12.84
N SER A 182 -11.47 9.58 -14.00
CA SER A 182 -10.97 10.64 -14.89
C SER A 182 -10.95 12.03 -14.27
N THR A 183 -11.63 12.23 -13.14
CA THR A 183 -11.67 13.48 -12.38
C THR A 183 -10.57 13.59 -11.31
N LYS A 184 -9.82 12.51 -11.01
CA LYS A 184 -8.77 12.52 -10.00
C LYS A 184 -7.53 13.26 -10.51
N ARG A 185 -7.02 14.23 -9.75
CA ARG A 185 -5.82 15.04 -10.08
C ARG A 185 -4.92 15.16 -8.86
N GLY A 186 -4.47 14.02 -8.33
CA GLY A 186 -3.68 13.97 -7.11
C GLY A 186 -4.54 14.04 -5.84
N SER A 187 -3.96 13.55 -4.74
CA SER A 187 -4.58 13.66 -3.42
C SER A 187 -4.22 15.00 -2.78
N PHE A 188 -4.92 16.08 -3.13
CA PHE A 188 -4.78 17.33 -2.38
C PHE A 188 -5.34 17.13 -0.96
N HIS A 189 -4.48 17.31 0.05
CA HIS A 189 -4.81 17.13 1.47
C HIS A 189 -5.71 18.25 2.04
N GLY A 190 -6.22 19.15 1.19
CA GLY A 190 -6.99 20.34 1.58
C GLY A 190 -8.50 20.27 1.33
N THR A 191 -9.00 19.31 0.55
CA THR A 191 -10.45 19.20 0.29
C THR A 191 -11.12 18.27 1.30
N ARG A 192 -12.16 18.76 1.97
CA ARG A 192 -12.98 17.96 2.88
C ARG A 192 -13.73 16.91 2.07
N ARG A 193 -13.36 15.63 2.23
CA ARG A 193 -14.02 14.50 1.59
C ARG A 193 -15.14 13.98 2.48
N SER A 194 -16.24 13.56 1.86
CA SER A 194 -17.29 12.83 2.57
C SER A 194 -16.82 11.42 2.95
N PRO A 195 -17.39 10.79 4.00
CA PRO A 195 -17.06 9.40 4.35
C PRO A 195 -17.21 8.43 3.16
N ARG A 196 -18.23 8.63 2.33
CA ARG A 196 -18.45 7.82 1.12
C ARG A 196 -17.33 7.99 0.10
N GLN A 197 -16.87 9.21 -0.16
CA GLN A 197 -15.75 9.46 -1.07
C GLN A 197 -14.45 8.83 -0.53
N ILE A 198 -14.19 8.94 0.78
CA ILE A 198 -13.04 8.28 1.42
C ILE A 198 -13.10 6.77 1.19
N ARG A 199 -14.27 6.17 1.38
CA ARG A 199 -14.48 4.75 1.10
C ARG A 199 -14.19 4.40 -0.35
N GLU A 200 -14.81 5.10 -1.29
CA GLU A 200 -14.66 4.84 -2.72
C GLU A 200 -13.19 4.97 -3.17
N GLU A 201 -12.48 6.00 -2.72
CA GLU A 201 -11.05 6.19 -2.99
C GLU A 201 -10.17 5.12 -2.34
N THR A 202 -10.50 4.68 -1.12
CA THR A 202 -9.76 3.63 -0.43
C THR A 202 -9.96 2.29 -1.11
N GLU A 203 -11.20 1.92 -1.46
CA GLU A 203 -11.50 0.71 -2.21
C GLU A 203 -10.84 0.73 -3.61
N GLU A 204 -10.86 1.87 -4.29
CA GLU A 204 -10.18 2.06 -5.58
C GLU A 204 -8.69 1.75 -5.46
N MET A 205 -8.01 2.36 -4.48
CA MET A 205 -6.60 2.09 -4.21
C MET A 205 -6.34 0.62 -3.89
N LEU A 206 -7.12 0.02 -2.98
CA LEU A 206 -6.91 -1.38 -2.56
C LEU A 206 -7.14 -2.38 -3.69
N VAL A 207 -8.18 -2.17 -4.50
CA VAL A 207 -8.47 -2.98 -5.69
C VAL A 207 -7.35 -2.81 -6.71
N GLY A 208 -6.97 -1.58 -7.04
CA GLY A 208 -5.93 -1.30 -8.03
C GLY A 208 -4.57 -1.90 -7.66
N LEU A 209 -4.15 -1.77 -6.39
CA LEU A 209 -2.90 -2.41 -5.92
C LEU A 209 -2.97 -3.93 -5.95
N SER A 210 -4.12 -4.51 -5.65
CA SER A 210 -4.30 -5.96 -5.73
C SER A 210 -4.28 -6.46 -7.18
N VAL A 211 -4.74 -5.65 -8.13
CA VAL A 211 -4.60 -5.94 -9.56
C VAL A 211 -3.13 -5.84 -9.98
N CYS A 212 -2.37 -4.88 -9.47
CA CYS A 212 -0.92 -4.83 -9.69
C CYS A 212 -0.23 -6.12 -9.21
N LEU A 213 -0.57 -6.61 -8.01
CA LEU A 213 0.01 -7.82 -7.43
C LEU A 213 -0.36 -9.12 -8.17
N ARG A 214 -1.37 -9.10 -9.06
CA ARG A 214 -1.78 -10.25 -9.89
C ARG A 214 -1.09 -10.29 -11.26
N SER A 215 -0.41 -9.22 -11.65
CA SER A 215 0.33 -9.17 -12.91
C SER A 215 1.63 -10.00 -12.80
N SER A 216 2.04 -10.61 -13.91
CA SER A 216 3.35 -11.24 -14.05
C SER A 216 4.49 -10.23 -14.25
N SER A 217 4.19 -8.98 -14.62
CA SER A 217 5.16 -7.89 -14.80
C SER A 217 4.60 -6.62 -14.16
N CYS A 218 5.02 -6.35 -12.92
CA CYS A 218 4.58 -5.19 -12.17
C CYS A 218 5.75 -4.26 -11.89
N TRP A 219 5.54 -2.96 -12.12
CA TRP A 219 6.54 -1.91 -11.92
C TRP A 219 6.03 -0.85 -10.95
N SER A 220 6.90 -0.35 -10.07
CA SER A 220 6.55 0.63 -9.05
C SER A 220 7.75 1.51 -8.64
N ASP A 221 7.53 2.49 -7.78
CA ASP A 221 8.61 3.28 -7.17
C ASP A 221 8.98 2.73 -5.77
N ALA A 222 10.16 3.09 -5.28
CA ALA A 222 10.55 2.79 -3.88
C ALA A 222 10.43 3.99 -2.94
N THR A 223 10.04 5.17 -3.44
CA THR A 223 9.98 6.42 -2.66
C THR A 223 8.65 6.57 -1.91
N SER A 224 7.58 5.98 -2.42
CA SER A 224 6.26 5.94 -1.80
C SER A 224 6.06 4.71 -0.93
N ASN A 225 5.27 4.86 0.14
CA ASN A 225 4.86 3.71 0.97
C ASN A 225 4.07 2.67 0.18
N VAL A 226 3.35 3.10 -0.86
CA VAL A 226 2.56 2.22 -1.73
C VAL A 226 3.49 1.35 -2.58
N GLY A 227 4.50 1.93 -3.20
CA GLY A 227 5.42 1.17 -4.02
C GLY A 227 6.32 0.23 -3.20
N ARG A 228 6.74 0.68 -2.00
CA ARG A 228 7.38 -0.22 -1.01
C ARG A 228 6.47 -1.37 -0.59
N PHE A 229 5.18 -1.11 -0.41
CA PHE A 229 4.20 -2.16 -0.12
C PHE A 229 4.11 -3.17 -1.26
N LEU A 230 3.99 -2.72 -2.51
CA LEU A 230 3.94 -3.62 -3.67
C LEU A 230 5.17 -4.52 -3.74
N LYS A 231 6.38 -3.96 -3.57
CA LYS A 231 7.64 -4.70 -3.58
C LYS A 231 7.74 -5.74 -2.47
N LEU A 232 7.27 -5.43 -1.26
CA LEU A 232 7.31 -6.39 -0.15
C LEU A 232 6.18 -7.43 -0.25
N ALA A 233 5.01 -7.05 -0.77
CA ALA A 233 3.90 -7.99 -0.98
C ALA A 233 4.25 -9.02 -2.07
N ASN A 234 4.96 -8.60 -3.11
CA ASN A 234 5.48 -9.46 -4.16
C ASN A 234 6.93 -9.04 -4.53
N PRO A 235 7.96 -9.78 -4.09
CA PRO A 235 9.37 -9.48 -4.42
C PRO A 235 9.70 -9.40 -5.91
N GLY A 236 8.85 -9.99 -6.77
CA GLY A 236 8.96 -9.92 -8.23
C GLY A 236 8.49 -8.60 -8.85
N VAL A 237 7.96 -7.65 -8.07
CA VAL A 237 7.68 -6.28 -8.54
C VAL A 237 9.01 -5.58 -8.83
N HIS A 238 9.16 -5.00 -10.01
CA HIS A 238 10.31 -4.19 -10.39
C HIS A 238 10.20 -2.77 -9.85
N ILE A 239 11.34 -2.15 -9.55
CA ILE A 239 11.42 -0.74 -9.14
C ILE A 239 11.98 0.13 -10.25
N TYR A 240 11.35 1.27 -10.51
CA TYR A 240 11.92 2.34 -11.32
C TYR A 240 12.41 3.51 -10.44
N PRO A 241 13.41 4.28 -10.89
CA PRO A 241 14.18 4.09 -12.12
C PRO A 241 15.28 3.02 -12.01
N GLU A 242 15.59 2.60 -10.78
CA GLU A 242 16.65 1.65 -10.46
C GLU A 242 16.03 0.40 -9.83
N ASP A 243 16.04 -0.70 -10.57
CA ASP A 243 15.50 -1.96 -10.07
C ASP A 243 16.47 -2.62 -9.09
N PHE A 244 15.92 -3.24 -8.04
CA PHE A 244 16.71 -3.94 -7.04
C PHE A 244 15.94 -5.10 -6.42
N THR A 245 16.68 -6.05 -5.86
CA THR A 245 16.13 -7.13 -5.05
C THR A 245 16.14 -6.73 -3.58
N VAL A 246 15.02 -6.96 -2.89
CA VAL A 246 14.95 -6.74 -1.43
C VAL A 246 15.77 -7.81 -0.73
N ASN A 247 16.71 -7.40 0.13
CA ASN A 247 17.38 -8.33 1.05
C ASN A 247 16.46 -8.59 2.26
N PRO A 248 15.91 -9.81 2.41
CA PRO A 248 14.96 -10.12 3.47
C PRO A 248 15.55 -10.04 4.89
N SER A 249 16.88 -10.09 5.01
CA SER A 249 17.59 -9.99 6.29
C SER A 249 17.82 -8.54 6.74
N TYR A 250 17.54 -7.54 5.89
CA TYR A 250 17.69 -6.15 6.28
C TYR A 250 16.71 -5.78 7.37
N VAL A 251 17.25 -5.14 8.40
CA VAL A 251 16.53 -4.74 9.60
C VAL A 251 16.16 -3.28 9.42
N MET A 252 14.94 -3.03 8.96
CA MET A 252 14.41 -1.67 8.77
C MET A 252 12.89 -1.68 8.71
N CYS A 253 12.27 -0.59 9.18
CA CYS A 253 10.85 -0.40 9.01
C CYS A 253 10.51 0.06 7.57
N PRO A 254 9.54 -0.57 6.87
CA PRO A 254 9.26 -0.26 5.46
C PRO A 254 8.61 1.08 5.15
N ALA A 255 8.03 1.81 6.13
CA ALA A 255 7.57 3.17 5.82
C ALA A 255 8.70 4.19 5.60
N TRP A 256 9.96 3.79 5.84
CA TRP A 256 11.15 4.64 5.77
C TRP A 256 11.95 4.25 4.53
N ALA A 257 12.33 2.98 4.43
CA ALA A 257 13.08 2.44 3.31
C ALA A 257 12.87 0.92 3.19
N ILE A 258 13.25 0.37 2.03
CA ILE A 258 13.36 -1.09 1.79
C ILE A 258 14.69 -1.45 1.10
N LYS A 259 15.62 -0.50 1.01
CA LYS A 259 16.98 -0.67 0.51
C LYS A 259 17.96 0.01 1.47
N ASP A 260 19.19 -0.52 1.54
CA ASP A 260 20.26 0.11 2.31
C ASP A 260 20.61 1.46 1.64
N PRO A 261 20.61 2.59 2.37
CA PRO A 261 21.02 3.87 1.81
C PRO A 261 22.51 3.95 1.44
N ASN A 262 23.34 2.99 1.89
CA ASN A 262 24.78 2.96 1.65
C ASN A 262 25.20 2.04 0.49
N VAL A 263 24.23 1.49 -0.26
CA VAL A 263 24.46 0.58 -1.40
C VAL A 263 23.85 1.18 -2.66
#